data_AF-A0AAJ6VZ87-F1
#
_entry.id   AF-A0AAJ6VZ87-F1
#
_cell.length_a   1.000
_cell.length_b   1.000
_cell.length_c   1.000
_cell.angle_alpha   90.00
_cell.angle_beta   90.00
_cell.angle_gamma   90.00
#
_symmetry.space_group_name_H-M   'P 1'
#
loop_
_entity.id
_entity.type
_entity.pdbx_description
1 polymer ?
#
loop_
_entity_poly.entity_id
_entity_poly.type
_entity_poly.pdbx_seq_one_letter_code
_entity_poly.pdbx_strand_id
1 'polypeptide(L)'
;METDQPAPASEVIRELFEHDVKRYIKFGLVKTTEPLVKASHSASADKIRELGKKHYAVCAKRCMDRMSEIFEQHRILEKKRELDKLAEQQMSLENMPVRRLTGSLKHDVSIVADVINTRELENDMKLLDSLKRKQETLVDQITSVSKGGTP
;
A
#
# COMPACT_ATOMS: atom_id res chain seq x y z
N MET A 1 23.14 8.43 5.38
CA MET A 1 22.43 8.24 4.11
C MET A 1 21.90 6.81 4.13
N GLU A 2 20.74 6.62 4.73
CA GLU A 2 20.03 5.33 4.65
C GLU A 2 19.33 5.30 3.31
N THR A 3 19.75 4.37 2.46
CA THR A 3 19.09 4.09 1.19
C THR A 3 17.80 3.34 1.50
N ASP A 4 16.66 4.03 1.45
CA ASP A 4 15.33 3.44 1.32
C ASP A 4 15.23 2.72 -0.03
N GLN A 5 15.90 1.56 -0.15
CA GLN A 5 15.60 0.63 -1.21
C GLN A 5 14.36 -0.15 -0.80
N PRO A 6 13.25 -0.06 -1.57
CA PRO A 6 12.07 -0.86 -1.27
C PRO A 6 12.49 -2.33 -1.32
N ALA A 7 12.15 -3.08 -0.26
CA ALA A 7 12.37 -4.51 -0.18
C ALA A 7 12.04 -5.15 -1.53
N PRO A 8 12.95 -5.95 -2.12
CA PRO A 8 12.74 -6.55 -3.43
C PRO A 8 11.38 -7.24 -3.41
N ALA A 9 10.62 -7.16 -4.51
CA ALA A 9 9.28 -7.76 -4.64
C ALA A 9 9.20 -9.19 -4.07
N SER A 10 10.31 -9.93 -4.16
CA SER A 10 10.55 -11.23 -3.53
C SER A 10 10.31 -11.28 -2.00
N GLU A 11 10.75 -10.30 -1.22
CA GLU A 11 10.63 -10.30 0.25
C GLU A 11 9.19 -10.09 0.71
N VAL A 12 8.44 -9.17 0.09
CA VAL A 12 7.03 -8.93 0.43
C VAL A 12 6.14 -10.11 0.04
N ILE A 13 6.42 -10.74 -1.12
CA ILE A 13 5.76 -11.99 -1.54
C ILE A 13 6.08 -13.11 -0.54
N ARG A 14 7.34 -13.19 -0.10
CA ARG A 14 7.77 -14.17 0.90
C ARG A 14 7.06 -13.95 2.24
N GLU A 15 6.91 -12.70 2.69
CA GLU A 15 6.26 -12.35 3.95
C GLU A 15 4.76 -12.68 3.96
N LEU A 16 4.03 -12.25 2.93
CA LEU A 16 2.61 -12.58 2.73
C LEU A 16 2.39 -14.11 2.66
N PHE A 17 3.31 -14.82 2.03
CA PHE A 17 3.26 -16.27 1.94
C PHE A 17 3.57 -16.97 3.27
N GLU A 18 4.63 -16.56 3.96
CA GLU A 18 5.07 -17.18 5.22
C GLU A 18 4.05 -16.98 6.33
N HIS A 19 3.42 -15.80 6.40
CA HIS A 19 2.46 -15.50 7.45
C HIS A 19 1.09 -16.14 7.22
N ASP A 20 0.54 -16.04 6.00
CA ASP A 20 -0.88 -16.40 5.78
C ASP A 20 -1.02 -17.77 5.11
N VAL A 21 -0.28 -18.03 4.04
CA VAL A 21 -0.52 -19.23 3.22
C VAL A 21 0.15 -20.46 3.80
N LYS A 22 1.40 -20.36 4.26
CA LYS A 22 2.11 -21.46 4.92
C LYS A 22 1.35 -21.92 6.18
N ARG A 23 0.75 -20.98 6.91
CA ARG A 23 -0.07 -21.27 8.09
C ARG A 23 -1.35 -22.01 7.71
N TYR A 24 -2.04 -21.59 6.65
CA TYR A 24 -3.26 -22.22 6.16
C TYR A 24 -3.02 -23.63 5.60
N ILE A 25 -1.99 -23.81 4.75
CA ILE A 25 -1.64 -25.12 4.20
C ILE A 25 -1.14 -26.05 5.32
N LYS A 26 -0.32 -25.56 6.25
CA LYS A 26 0.14 -26.36 7.41
C LYS A 26 -1.04 -26.82 8.27
N PHE A 27 -2.01 -25.95 8.54
CA PHE A 27 -3.22 -26.34 9.30
C PHE A 27 -4.07 -27.37 8.56
N GLY A 28 -4.31 -27.16 7.26
CA GLY A 28 -5.07 -28.10 6.43
C GLY A 28 -4.41 -29.47 6.34
N LEU A 29 -3.08 -29.49 6.20
CA LEU A 29 -2.34 -30.74 6.06
C LEU A 29 -2.16 -31.47 7.39
N VAL A 30 -1.96 -30.76 8.51
CA VAL A 30 -1.97 -31.38 9.84
C VAL A 30 -3.33 -32.02 10.10
N LYS A 31 -4.45 -31.30 9.89
CA LYS A 31 -5.79 -31.85 10.14
C LYS A 31 -6.15 -33.05 9.26
N THR A 32 -5.69 -33.10 8.02
CA THR A 32 -6.01 -34.20 7.09
C THR A 32 -5.12 -35.42 7.30
N THR A 33 -3.87 -35.23 7.75
CA THR A 33 -2.92 -36.33 7.97
C THR A 33 -2.94 -36.87 9.40
N GLU A 34 -3.43 -36.10 10.37
CA GLU A 34 -3.50 -36.48 11.78
C GLU A 34 -4.37 -37.73 12.05
N PRO A 35 -5.53 -37.95 11.39
CA PRO A 35 -6.29 -39.20 11.52
C PRO A 35 -5.53 -40.42 10.96
N LEU A 36 -4.86 -40.24 9.82
CA LEU A 36 -4.09 -41.30 9.15
C LEU A 36 -2.85 -41.72 9.94
N VAL A 37 -2.19 -40.76 10.61
CA VAL A 37 -1.04 -41.04 11.48
C VAL A 37 -1.49 -41.70 12.80
N LYS A 38 -2.62 -41.28 13.38
CA LYS A 38 -3.18 -41.90 14.60
C LYS A 38 -3.69 -43.32 14.36
N ALA A 39 -4.18 -43.62 13.16
CA ALA A 39 -4.69 -44.95 12.79
C ALA A 39 -3.59 -45.97 12.43
N SER A 40 -2.33 -45.54 12.29
CA SER A 40 -1.24 -46.41 11.83
C SER A 40 -0.44 -46.95 13.01
N HIS A 41 -0.65 -48.21 13.38
CA HIS A 41 0.14 -48.89 14.42
C HIS A 41 1.42 -49.52 13.82
N SER A 42 2.58 -48.99 14.23
CA SER A 42 3.96 -49.52 14.08
C SER A 42 4.56 -49.58 12.65
N ALA A 43 5.82 -49.13 12.54
CA ALA A 43 6.70 -49.08 11.35
C ALA A 43 6.23 -48.27 10.11
N SER A 44 4.97 -48.38 9.71
CA SER A 44 4.41 -47.71 8.52
C SER A 44 4.07 -46.24 8.77
N ALA A 45 3.86 -45.85 10.03
CA ALA A 45 3.47 -44.50 10.43
C ALA A 45 4.54 -43.46 10.06
N ASP A 46 5.83 -43.79 10.22
CA ASP A 46 6.92 -42.88 9.85
C ASP A 46 7.03 -42.72 8.33
N LYS A 47 6.79 -43.80 7.58
CA LYS A 47 6.78 -43.77 6.10
C LYS A 47 5.61 -42.94 5.56
N ILE A 48 4.42 -43.08 6.16
CA ILE A 48 3.23 -42.26 5.85
C ILE A 48 3.49 -40.79 6.19
N ARG A 49 4.13 -40.53 7.34
CA ARG A 49 4.51 -39.17 7.76
C ARG A 49 5.53 -38.55 6.80
N GLU A 50 6.50 -39.32 6.32
CA GLU A 50 7.50 -38.85 5.35
C GLU A 50 6.89 -38.58 3.96
N LEU A 51 6.00 -39.47 3.49
CA LEU A 51 5.22 -39.26 2.26
C LEU A 51 4.34 -38.01 2.35
N GLY A 52 3.65 -37.82 3.48
CA GLY A 52 2.84 -36.64 3.76
C GLY A 52 3.68 -35.35 3.73
N LYS A 53 4.88 -35.35 4.31
CA LYS A 53 5.82 -34.22 4.26
C LYS A 53 6.27 -33.91 2.82
N LYS A 54 6.59 -34.94 2.02
CA LYS A 54 7.01 -34.77 0.62
C LYS A 54 5.89 -34.21 -0.24
N HIS A 55 4.68 -34.76 -0.14
CA HIS A 55 3.52 -34.25 -0.87
C HIS A 55 3.12 -32.84 -0.43
N TYR A 56 3.19 -32.52 0.87
CA TYR A 56 3.03 -31.15 1.35
C TYR A 56 4.00 -30.19 0.67
N ALA A 57 5.28 -30.53 0.64
CA ALA A 57 6.30 -29.65 0.07
C ALA A 57 6.02 -29.36 -1.42
N VAL A 58 5.60 -30.38 -2.18
CA VAL A 58 5.23 -30.24 -3.58
C VAL A 58 3.98 -29.37 -3.76
N CYS A 59 2.92 -29.63 -3.00
CA CYS A 59 1.68 -28.84 -3.07
C CYS A 59 1.91 -27.38 -2.65
N ALA A 60 2.63 -27.16 -1.55
CA ALA A 60 2.99 -25.82 -1.09
C ALA A 60 3.80 -25.05 -2.13
N LYS A 61 4.76 -25.72 -2.79
CA LYS A 61 5.52 -25.13 -3.90
C LYS A 61 4.61 -24.77 -5.08
N ARG A 62 3.75 -25.67 -5.54
CA ARG A 62 2.80 -25.36 -6.64
C ARG A 62 1.87 -24.21 -6.31
N CYS A 63 1.38 -24.13 -5.07
CA CYS A 63 0.60 -23.00 -4.61
C CYS A 63 1.41 -21.70 -4.61
N MET A 64 2.68 -21.74 -4.18
CA MET A 64 3.59 -20.58 -4.24
C MET A 64 3.76 -20.07 -5.66
N ASP A 65 4.10 -20.98 -6.58
CA ASP A 65 4.35 -20.63 -7.97
C ASP A 65 3.09 -19.98 -8.57
N ARG A 66 1.91 -20.57 -8.33
CA ARG A 66 0.64 -20.05 -8.86
C ARG A 66 0.23 -18.70 -8.25
N MET A 67 0.45 -18.47 -6.96
CA MET A 67 0.16 -17.17 -6.35
C MET A 67 1.14 -16.10 -6.81
N SER A 68 2.41 -16.46 -7.00
CA SER A 68 3.42 -15.55 -7.53
C SER A 68 3.05 -15.10 -8.94
N GLU A 69 2.61 -16.03 -9.80
CA GLU A 69 2.06 -15.73 -11.12
C GLU A 69 0.87 -14.76 -11.03
N ILE A 70 -0.10 -15.00 -10.14
CA ILE A 70 -1.26 -14.12 -9.96
C ILE A 70 -0.84 -12.73 -9.49
N PHE A 71 0.09 -12.64 -8.54
CA PHE A 71 0.57 -11.36 -8.02
C PHE A 71 1.31 -10.55 -9.08
N GLU A 72 2.09 -11.21 -9.93
CA GLU A 72 2.78 -10.60 -11.05
C GLU A 72 1.80 -10.17 -12.16
N GLN A 73 0.91 -11.08 -12.58
CA GLN A 73 -0.12 -10.81 -13.61
C GLN A 73 -0.99 -9.60 -13.25
N HIS A 74 -1.41 -9.50 -11.99
CA HIS A 74 -2.27 -8.41 -11.53
C HIS A 74 -1.51 -7.21 -10.97
N ARG A 75 -0.17 -7.22 -11.03
CA ARG A 75 0.73 -6.18 -10.50
C ARG A 75 0.35 -5.80 -9.06
N ILE A 76 0.03 -6.80 -8.24
CA ILE A 76 -0.53 -6.61 -6.88
C ILE A 76 0.42 -5.82 -5.99
N LEU A 77 1.73 -6.06 -6.12
CA LEU A 77 2.74 -5.34 -5.34
C LEU A 77 2.78 -3.84 -5.67
N GLU A 78 2.61 -3.48 -6.93
CA GLU A 78 2.60 -2.08 -7.33
C GLU A 78 1.34 -1.39 -6.81
N LYS A 79 0.18 -2.02 -6.95
CA LYS A 79 -1.08 -1.53 -6.39
C LYS A 79 -1.02 -1.36 -4.87
N LYS A 80 -0.34 -2.29 -4.17
CA LYS A 80 -0.10 -2.17 -2.73
C LYS A 80 0.75 -0.92 -2.42
N ARG A 81 1.86 -0.71 -3.13
CA ARG A 81 2.71 0.49 -2.96
C ARG A 81 1.95 1.78 -3.26
N GLU A 82 1.07 1.80 -4.26
CA GLU A 82 0.20 2.94 -4.53
C GLU A 82 -0.77 3.21 -3.38
N LEU A 83 -1.39 2.16 -2.83
CA LEU A 83 -2.26 2.28 -1.66
C LEU A 83 -1.52 2.78 -0.41
N ASP A 84 -0.31 2.28 -0.16
CA ASP A 84 0.50 2.71 0.98
C ASP A 84 0.85 4.21 0.88
N LYS A 85 1.22 4.68 -0.32
CA LYS A 85 1.42 6.12 -0.58
C LYS A 85 0.17 6.96 -0.36
N LEU A 86 -0.99 6.47 -0.81
CA LEU A 86 -2.27 7.15 -0.58
C LEU A 86 -2.62 7.19 0.91
N ALA A 87 -2.31 6.14 1.67
CA ALA A 87 -2.51 6.10 3.11
C ALA A 87 -1.60 7.11 3.83
N GLU A 88 -0.32 7.22 3.45
CA GLU A 88 0.60 8.25 3.96
C GLU A 88 0.09 9.67 3.65
N GLN A 89 -0.37 9.91 2.43
CA GLN A 89 -0.99 11.17 2.03
C GLN A 89 -2.26 11.47 2.81
N GLN A 90 -3.03 10.44 3.17
CA GLN A 90 -4.23 10.63 3.98
C GLN A 90 -3.88 10.98 5.44
N MET A 91 -2.78 10.45 5.99
CA MET A 91 -2.32 10.82 7.34
C MET A 91 -1.92 12.30 7.43
N SER A 92 -1.36 12.89 6.36
CA SER A 92 -1.07 14.34 6.36
C SER A 92 -2.34 15.22 6.33
N LEU A 93 -3.50 14.61 6.08
CA LEU A 93 -4.81 15.25 6.08
C LEU A 93 -5.59 14.94 7.38
N GLU A 94 -4.89 14.71 8.50
CA GLU A 94 -5.35 14.22 9.82
C GLU A 94 -6.74 14.69 10.32
N ASN A 95 -7.22 15.85 9.88
CA ASN A 95 -8.50 16.44 10.30
C ASN A 95 -9.54 16.58 9.18
N MET A 96 -9.27 16.07 7.98
CA MET A 96 -10.22 16.09 6.86
C MET A 96 -11.12 14.85 6.90
N PRO A 97 -12.46 15.01 6.98
CA PRO A 97 -13.37 13.89 6.96
C PRO A 97 -13.33 13.20 5.59
N VAL A 98 -13.02 11.90 5.58
CA VAL A 98 -13.05 11.07 4.37
C VAL A 98 -14.51 10.86 3.95
N ARG A 99 -14.93 11.53 2.89
CA ARG A 99 -16.25 11.31 2.31
C ARG A 99 -16.25 10.02 1.49
N ARG A 100 -17.14 9.08 1.85
CA ARG A 100 -17.33 7.83 1.13
C ARG A 100 -18.40 8.00 0.07
N LEU A 101 -18.19 7.36 -1.09
CA LEU A 101 -19.25 7.23 -2.09
C LEU A 101 -20.41 6.44 -1.48
N THR A 102 -21.60 6.93 -1.70
CA THR A 102 -22.86 6.45 -1.14
C THR A 102 -23.60 5.51 -2.08
N GLY A 103 -23.17 5.43 -3.35
CA GLY A 103 -23.88 4.70 -4.41
C GLY A 103 -25.06 5.48 -5.01
N SER A 104 -25.32 6.70 -4.51
CA SER A 104 -26.27 7.63 -5.09
C SER A 104 -25.54 8.61 -6.00
N LEU A 105 -25.80 8.53 -7.31
CA LEU A 105 -25.15 9.38 -8.32
C LEU A 105 -25.16 10.87 -7.96
N LYS A 106 -26.29 11.37 -7.43
CA LYS A 106 -26.42 12.79 -7.05
C LYS A 106 -25.48 13.18 -5.91
N HIS A 107 -25.34 12.32 -4.90
CA HIS A 107 -24.45 12.59 -3.76
C HIS A 107 -22.99 12.39 -4.14
N ASP A 108 -22.71 11.37 -4.94
CA ASP A 108 -21.36 11.02 -5.36
C ASP A 108 -20.77 12.06 -6.32
N VAL A 109 -21.57 12.63 -7.23
CA VAL A 109 -21.16 13.78 -8.06
C VAL A 109 -20.87 15.01 -7.21
N SER A 110 -21.66 15.28 -6.17
CA SER A 110 -21.41 16.40 -5.25
C SER A 110 -20.09 16.23 -4.49
N ILE A 111 -19.76 15.01 -4.06
CA ILE A 111 -18.48 14.72 -3.39
C ILE A 111 -17.31 14.98 -4.34
N VAL A 112 -17.41 14.54 -5.61
CA VAL A 112 -16.36 14.76 -6.61
C VAL A 112 -16.20 16.25 -6.93
N ALA A 113 -17.29 16.98 -7.10
CA ALA A 113 -17.26 18.42 -7.35
C ALA A 113 -16.59 19.18 -6.19
N ASP A 114 -16.91 18.84 -4.94
CA ASP A 114 -16.31 19.46 -3.76
C ASP A 114 -14.78 19.23 -3.71
N VAL A 115 -14.32 18.03 -4.08
CA VAL A 115 -12.88 17.71 -4.14
C VAL A 115 -12.16 18.53 -5.21
N ILE A 116 -12.77 18.68 -6.41
CA ILE A 116 -12.21 19.49 -7.49
C ILE A 116 -12.12 20.96 -7.07
N ASN A 117 -13.21 21.51 -6.53
CA ASN A 117 -13.27 22.90 -6.09
C ASN A 117 -12.26 23.18 -4.97
N THR A 118 -12.07 22.26 -4.03
CA THR A 118 -11.07 22.41 -2.95
C THR A 118 -9.65 22.46 -3.52
N ARG A 119 -9.35 21.66 -4.55
CA ARG A 119 -8.04 21.66 -5.21
C ARG A 119 -7.80 22.94 -6.01
N GLU A 120 -8.83 23.47 -6.66
CA GLU A 120 -8.76 24.78 -7.33
C GLU A 120 -8.49 25.90 -6.32
N LEU A 121 -9.21 25.90 -5.19
CA LEU A 121 -8.98 26.81 -4.07
C LEU A 121 -7.54 26.75 -3.54
N GLU A 122 -6.97 25.57 -3.35
CA GLU A 122 -5.56 25.42 -2.93
C GLU A 122 -4.57 26.00 -3.95
N ASN A 123 -4.84 25.85 -5.24
CA ASN A 123 -4.01 26.42 -6.30
C ASN A 123 -4.11 27.95 -6.33
N ASP A 124 -5.33 28.48 -6.16
CA ASP A 124 -5.57 29.92 -6.08
C ASP A 124 -4.89 30.53 -4.84
N MET A 125 -4.92 29.85 -3.70
CA MET A 125 -4.18 30.26 -2.50
C MET A 125 -2.66 30.32 -2.74
N LYS A 126 -2.08 29.30 -3.39
CA LYS A 126 -0.65 29.30 -3.75
C LYS A 126 -0.30 30.42 -4.71
N LEU A 127 -1.18 30.72 -5.67
CA LEU A 127 -0.99 31.83 -6.60
C LEU A 127 -1.04 33.18 -5.86
N LEU A 128 -2.00 33.36 -4.95
CA LEU A 128 -2.12 34.56 -4.13
C LEU A 128 -0.88 34.78 -3.25
N ASP A 129 -0.36 33.73 -2.61
CA ASP A 129 0.87 33.82 -1.83
C ASP A 129 2.08 34.21 -2.68
N SER A 130 2.17 33.67 -3.91
CA SER A 130 3.21 34.06 -4.88
C SER A 130 3.10 35.53 -5.28
N LEU A 131 1.89 36.01 -5.54
CA LEU A 131 1.65 37.42 -5.86
C LEU A 131 1.95 38.34 -4.68
N LYS A 132 1.59 37.95 -3.46
CA LYS A 132 1.89 38.71 -2.25
C LYS A 132 3.40 38.88 -2.05
N ARG A 133 4.19 37.80 -2.19
CA ARG A 133 5.66 37.88 -2.11
C ARG A 133 6.26 38.78 -3.18
N LYS A 134 5.71 38.76 -4.40
CA LYS A 134 6.13 39.67 -5.47
C LYS A 134 5.81 41.12 -5.13
N GLN A 135 4.63 41.38 -4.56
CA GLN A 135 4.24 42.71 -4.11
C GLN A 135 5.15 43.21 -2.98
N GLU A 136 5.45 42.38 -1.98
CA GLU A 136 6.38 42.71 -0.89
C GLU A 136 7.77 43.06 -1.45
N THR A 137 8.30 42.24 -2.37
CA THR A 137 9.57 42.52 -3.07
C THR A 137 9.55 43.87 -3.80
N LEU A 138 8.46 44.17 -4.52
CA LEU A 138 8.32 45.43 -5.25
C LEU A 138 8.23 46.63 -4.30
N VAL A 139 7.52 46.48 -3.18
CA VAL A 139 7.42 47.52 -2.14
C VAL A 139 8.80 47.79 -1.53
N ASP A 140 9.59 46.75 -1.25
CA ASP A 140 10.95 46.89 -0.74
C ASP A 140 11.87 47.60 -1.76
N GLN A 141 11.75 47.25 -3.05
CA GLN A 141 12.46 47.93 -4.13
C GLN A 141 12.08 49.40 -4.25
N ILE A 142 10.80 49.74 -4.20
CA ILE A 142 10.34 51.14 -4.24
C ILE A 142 10.84 51.91 -3.01
N THR A 143 10.75 51.29 -1.82
CA THR A 143 11.19 51.91 -0.57
C THR A 143 12.70 52.17 -0.55
N SER A 144 13.50 51.26 -1.13
CA SER A 144 14.95 51.45 -1.25
C SER A 144 15.33 52.54 -2.24
N VAL A 145 14.64 52.64 -3.40
CA VAL A 145 14.82 53.75 -4.35
C VAL A 145 14.42 55.09 -3.73
N SER A 146 13.34 55.12 -2.95
CA SER A 146 12.85 56.33 -2.29
C SER A 146 13.77 56.81 -1.15
N LYS A 147 14.52 55.90 -0.51
CA LYS A 147 15.53 56.23 0.51
C LYS A 147 16.93 56.56 -0.07
N GLY A 148 17.19 56.24 -1.34
CA GLY A 148 18.44 56.52 -2.04
C GLY A 148 18.51 57.89 -2.72
N GLY A 149 17.46 58.71 -2.61
CA GLY A 149 17.39 60.05 -3.18
C GLY A 149 17.47 61.15 -2.13
N THR A 150 18.68 61.56 -1.76
CA THR A 150 18.94 62.98 -1.43
C THR A 150 20.25 63.40 -2.10
N PRO A 151 20.30 64.59 -2.72
CA PRO A 151 21.44 65.10 -3.50
C PRO A 151 22.67 65.40 -2.66
#